data_AF-A0A7S1D0F8-F1
#
_entry.id   AF-A0A7S1D0F8-F1
#
_cell.length_a   1.000
_cell.length_b   1.000
_cell.length_c   1.000
_cell.angle_alpha   90.00
_cell.angle_beta   90.00
_cell.angle_gamma   90.00
#
_symmetry.space_group_name_H-M   'P 1'
#
loop_
_entity.id
_entity.type
_entity.pdbx_description
1 polymer ?
#
loop_
_entity_poly.entity_id
_entity_poly.type
_entity_poly.pdbx_seq_one_letter_code
_entity_poly.pdbx_strand_id
1 'polypeptide(L)'
;MAPNGILVMEAITTPEQRYETYLHSTDFINTIIFPGSCCPSLHALVDAAYKNSCLTLERIDNIGLHYARTLAEWRRRFNAHESFVRNSLGFDDVFMRVWNYYMTYCG
;
A
#
# COMPACT_ATOMS: atom_id res chain seq x y z
N MET A 1 -25.94 -3.05 -2.97
CA MET A 1 -25.61 -4.34 -2.32
C MET A 1 -26.89 -5.10 -2.03
N ALA A 2 -26.83 -6.42 -1.92
CA ALA A 2 -28.00 -7.20 -1.47
C ALA A 2 -28.38 -6.80 -0.03
N PRO A 3 -29.65 -6.92 0.37
CA PRO A 3 -30.07 -6.74 1.76
C PRO A 3 -29.21 -7.60 2.69
N ASN A 4 -28.71 -7.02 3.79
CA ASN A 4 -27.81 -7.67 4.76
C ASN A 4 -26.45 -8.13 4.21
N GLY A 5 -26.02 -7.59 3.07
CA GLY A 5 -24.69 -7.87 2.53
C GLY A 5 -23.56 -7.30 3.40
N ILE A 6 -22.43 -8.01 3.44
CA ILE A 6 -21.22 -7.59 4.15
C ILE A 6 -20.19 -7.11 3.14
N LEU A 7 -19.62 -5.93 3.38
CA LEU A 7 -18.45 -5.43 2.67
C LEU A 7 -17.21 -5.63 3.55
N VAL A 8 -16.18 -6.26 2.99
CA VAL A 8 -14.83 -6.28 3.58
C VAL A 8 -13.93 -5.45 2.68
N MET A 9 -13.29 -4.44 3.25
CA MET A 9 -12.31 -3.61 2.57
C MET A 9 -10.97 -3.71 3.29
N GLU A 10 -9.96 -4.18 2.57
CA GLU A 10 -8.57 -4.17 3.02
C GLU A 10 -7.82 -3.09 2.24
N ALA A 11 -7.17 -2.17 2.96
CA ALA A 11 -6.44 -1.06 2.36
C ALA A 11 -5.22 -0.69 3.21
N ILE A 12 -4.16 -0.21 2.55
CA ILE A 12 -3.09 0.52 3.21
C ILE A 12 -3.65 1.89 3.60
N THR A 13 -3.46 2.29 4.86
CA THR A 13 -4.00 3.53 5.39
C THR A 13 -2.90 4.46 5.90
N THR A 14 -3.16 5.76 5.80
CA THR A 14 -2.31 6.80 6.38
C THR A 14 -2.86 7.17 7.77
N PRO A 15 -2.00 7.30 8.80
CA PRO A 15 -2.45 7.82 10.09
C PRO A 15 -3.10 9.19 9.95
N GLU A 16 -4.21 9.40 10.66
CA GLU A 16 -5.06 10.59 10.54
C GLU A 16 -4.26 11.89 10.62
N GLN A 17 -3.31 11.98 11.58
CA GLN A 17 -2.51 13.19 11.80
C GLN A 17 -1.63 13.58 10.60
N ARG A 18 -1.36 12.63 9.70
CA ARG A 18 -0.52 12.83 8.51
C ARG A 18 -1.33 12.94 7.22
N TYR A 19 -2.64 12.70 7.26
CA TYR A 19 -3.44 12.53 6.06
C TYR A 19 -3.55 13.82 5.22
N GLU A 20 -3.83 14.95 5.86
CA GLU A 20 -3.87 16.25 5.15
C GLU A 20 -2.53 16.59 4.47
N THR A 21 -1.41 16.37 5.18
CA THR A 21 -0.08 16.55 4.57
C THR A 21 0.15 15.56 3.44
N TYR A 22 -0.24 14.30 3.62
CA TYR A 22 -0.11 13.25 2.61
C TYR A 22 -0.84 13.61 1.31
N LEU A 23 -2.08 14.12 1.38
CA LEU A 23 -2.87 14.52 0.21
C LEU A 23 -2.21 15.62 -0.64
N HIS A 24 -1.36 16.44 -0.02
CA HIS A 24 -0.70 17.58 -0.67
C HIS A 24 0.81 17.38 -0.87
N SER A 25 1.32 16.19 -0.57
CA SER A 25 2.74 15.88 -0.72
C SER A 25 2.96 14.82 -1.79
N THR A 26 4.14 14.86 -2.41
CA THR A 26 4.60 13.83 -3.33
C THR A 26 5.87 13.24 -2.75
N ASP A 27 5.91 11.92 -2.61
CA ASP A 27 7.07 11.19 -2.13
C ASP A 27 7.60 10.24 -3.21
N PHE A 28 8.65 9.50 -2.87
CA PHE A 28 9.23 8.49 -3.74
C PHE A 28 8.19 7.46 -4.22
N ILE A 29 7.24 7.07 -3.37
CA ILE A 29 6.22 6.07 -3.69
C ILE A 29 5.27 6.62 -4.74
N ASN A 30 4.69 7.79 -4.51
CA ASN A 30 3.76 8.41 -5.46
C ASN A 30 4.47 8.87 -6.74
N THR A 31 5.77 9.18 -6.72
CA THR A 31 6.47 9.64 -7.93
C THR A 31 6.95 8.48 -8.81
N ILE A 32 7.49 7.41 -8.20
CA ILE A 32 8.26 6.40 -8.92
C ILE A 32 7.56 5.04 -8.96
N ILE A 33 6.93 4.61 -7.85
CA ILE A 33 6.40 3.25 -7.73
C ILE A 33 4.92 3.21 -8.12
N PHE A 34 4.09 4.09 -7.57
CA PHE A 34 2.65 4.14 -7.77
C PHE A 34 2.16 5.58 -8.06
N PRO A 35 2.37 6.10 -9.28
CA PRO A 35 1.86 7.40 -9.72
C PRO A 35 0.36 7.60 -9.49
N GLY A 36 0.02 8.67 -8.77
CA GLY A 36 -1.38 9.03 -8.47
C GLY A 36 -2.05 8.17 -7.38
N SER A 37 -1.31 7.29 -6.69
CA SER A 37 -1.85 6.51 -5.58
C SER A 37 -2.21 7.39 -4.38
N CYS A 38 -3.24 6.97 -3.64
CA CYS A 38 -3.67 7.61 -2.40
C CYS A 38 -3.92 6.52 -1.34
N CYS A 39 -3.25 6.66 -0.20
CA CYS A 39 -3.50 5.89 1.02
C CYS A 39 -4.45 6.71 1.92
N PRO A 40 -5.76 6.39 1.93
CA PRO A 40 -6.73 7.15 2.70
C PRO A 40 -6.48 6.99 4.21
N SER A 41 -7.00 7.92 5.01
CA SER A 41 -7.13 7.67 6.43
C SER A 41 -8.34 6.78 6.73
N LEU A 42 -8.35 6.17 7.91
CA LEU A 42 -9.52 5.42 8.38
C LEU A 42 -10.76 6.33 8.46
N HIS A 43 -10.59 7.59 8.89
CA HIS A 43 -11.69 8.54 8.95
C HIS A 43 -12.29 8.79 7.56
N ALA A 44 -11.43 9.06 6.56
CA ALA A 44 -11.87 9.30 5.19
C ALA A 44 -12.67 8.11 4.61
N LEU A 45 -12.24 6.87 4.90
CA LEU A 45 -12.95 5.67 4.47
C LEU A 45 -14.34 5.55 5.11
N VAL A 46 -14.42 5.72 6.44
CA VAL A 46 -15.69 5.60 7.18
C VAL A 46 -16.66 6.71 6.80
N ASP A 47 -16.17 7.94 6.68
CA ASP A 47 -16.97 9.10 6.27
C ASP A 47 -17.52 8.92 4.84
N ALA A 48 -16.71 8.43 3.90
CA ALA A 48 -17.17 8.13 2.54
C ALA A 48 -18.25 7.03 2.52
N ALA A 49 -18.10 6.00 3.36
CA ALA A 49 -19.09 4.92 3.48
C ALA A 49 -20.44 5.46 4.00
N TYR A 50 -20.43 6.33 5.00
CA TYR A 50 -21.66 6.88 5.60
C TYR A 50 -22.34 7.93 4.72
N LYS A 51 -21.58 8.73 3.97
CA LYS A 51 -22.15 9.80 3.14
C LYS A 51 -23.02 9.29 1.99
N ASN A 52 -22.66 8.16 1.39
CA ASN A 52 -23.25 7.71 0.12
C ASN A 52 -23.87 6.31 0.19
N SER A 53 -23.97 5.72 1.38
CA SER A 53 -24.53 4.38 1.55
C SER A 53 -25.15 4.18 2.93
N CYS A 54 -25.83 3.04 3.12
CA CYS A 54 -26.34 2.60 4.41
C CYS A 54 -25.38 1.62 5.12
N LEU A 55 -24.10 1.60 4.74
CA LEU A 55 -23.09 0.77 5.41
C LEU A 55 -22.86 1.25 6.84
N THR A 56 -22.70 0.31 7.76
CA THR A 56 -22.27 0.54 9.14
C THR A 56 -20.90 -0.09 9.36
N LEU A 57 -20.05 0.58 10.13
CA LEU A 57 -18.76 0.02 10.50
C LEU A 57 -18.95 -1.03 11.61
N GLU A 58 -18.75 -2.30 11.26
CA GLU A 58 -18.89 -3.40 12.22
C GLU A 58 -17.56 -3.78 12.91
N ARG A 59 -16.45 -3.78 12.17
CA ARG A 59 -15.14 -4.21 12.69
C ARG A 59 -13.99 -3.52 11.97
N ILE A 60 -12.91 -3.25 12.71
CA ILE A 60 -11.63 -2.81 12.18
C ILE A 60 -10.55 -3.76 12.72
N ASP A 61 -9.69 -4.22 11.81
CA ASP A 61 -8.49 -4.99 12.15
C ASP A 61 -7.27 -4.30 11.58
N ASN A 62 -6.30 -3.98 12.45
CA ASN A 62 -5.01 -3.46 12.01
C ASN A 62 -4.00 -4.61 11.87
N ILE A 63 -3.64 -4.91 10.62
CA ILE A 63 -2.64 -5.92 10.27
C ILE A 63 -1.35 -5.31 9.69
N GLY A 64 -1.14 -4.00 9.85
CA GLY A 64 -0.04 -3.27 9.22
C GLY A 64 1.36 -3.79 9.60
N LEU A 65 1.54 -4.27 10.84
CA LEU A 65 2.81 -4.87 11.28
C LEU A 65 3.18 -6.13 10.48
N HIS A 66 2.20 -6.86 9.95
CA HIS A 66 2.45 -8.01 9.10
C HIS A 66 3.00 -7.59 7.72
N TYR A 67 2.71 -6.37 7.27
CA TYR A 67 3.14 -5.87 5.96
C TYR A 67 4.67 -5.69 5.89
N ALA A 68 5.30 -5.20 6.95
CA ALA A 68 6.75 -5.09 7.04
C ALA A 68 7.45 -6.45 6.86
N ARG A 69 6.93 -7.50 7.51
CA ARG A 69 7.44 -8.87 7.36
C ARG A 69 7.24 -9.39 5.94
N THR A 70 6.11 -9.09 5.32
CA THR A 70 5.82 -9.46 3.93
C THR A 70 6.83 -8.82 2.98
N LEU A 71 7.09 -7.51 3.11
CA LEU A 71 8.06 -6.79 2.28
C LEU A 71 9.49 -7.29 2.48
N ALA A 72 9.88 -7.63 3.71
CA ALA A 72 11.18 -8.23 4.00
C ALA A 72 11.37 -9.57 3.28
N GLU A 73 10.33 -10.42 3.28
CA GLU A 73 10.37 -11.71 2.59
C GLU A 73 10.35 -11.54 1.06
N TRP A 74 9.60 -10.56 0.54
CA TRP A 74 9.63 -10.22 -0.88
C TRP A 74 11.03 -9.76 -1.31
N ARG A 75 11.66 -8.87 -0.54
CA ARG A 75 13.02 -8.41 -0.81
C ARG A 75 14.02 -9.57 -0.81
N ARG A 76 13.92 -10.48 0.17
CA ARG A 76 14.77 -11.66 0.25
C ARG A 76 14.64 -12.53 -1.00
N ARG A 77 13.41 -12.81 -1.44
CA ARG A 77 13.15 -13.63 -2.64
C ARG A 77 13.56 -12.95 -3.93
N PHE A 78 13.31 -11.64 -4.04
CA PHE A 78 13.69 -10.82 -5.18
C PHE A 78 15.20 -10.88 -5.41
N ASN A 79 15.99 -10.64 -4.36
CA ASN A 79 17.46 -10.69 -4.46
C ASN A 79 18.00 -12.11 -4.66
N ALA A 80 17.33 -13.13 -4.10
CA ALA A 80 17.70 -14.52 -4.37
C ALA A 80 17.52 -14.92 -5.86
N HIS A 81 16.71 -14.18 -6.62
CA HIS A 81 16.46 -14.41 -8.05
C HIS A 81 17.00 -13.27 -8.93
N GLU A 82 17.97 -12.49 -8.44
CA GLU A 82 18.53 -11.35 -9.16
C GLU A 82 19.00 -11.70 -10.58
N SER A 83 19.66 -12.86 -10.75
CA SER A 83 20.12 -13.31 -12.07
C SER A 83 18.97 -13.48 -13.06
N PHE A 84 17.83 -13.99 -12.62
CA PHE A 84 16.64 -14.15 -13.45
C PHE A 84 16.02 -12.80 -13.80
N VAL A 85 15.89 -11.90 -12.81
CA VAL A 85 15.34 -10.55 -13.01
C VAL A 85 16.18 -9.77 -14.03
N ARG A 86 17.50 -9.92 -13.99
CA ARG A 86 18.42 -9.24 -14.92
C ARG A 86 18.49 -9.89 -16.29
N ASN A 87 18.79 -11.19 -16.32
CA ASN A 87 19.14 -11.86 -17.56
C ASN A 87 17.92 -12.32 -18.35
N SER A 88 16.86 -12.73 -17.66
CA SER A 88 15.66 -13.29 -18.29
C SER A 88 14.58 -12.23 -18.50
N LEU A 89 14.40 -11.31 -17.54
CA LEU A 89 13.42 -10.21 -17.67
C LEU A 89 14.02 -8.92 -18.25
N GLY A 90 15.34 -8.80 -18.30
CA GLY A 90 16.03 -7.66 -18.94
C GLY A 90 16.07 -6.39 -18.10
N PHE A 91 15.83 -6.46 -16.78
CA PHE A 91 15.86 -5.28 -15.92
C PHE A 91 17.30 -4.87 -15.54
N ASP A 92 17.52 -3.56 -15.51
CA ASP A 92 18.83 -2.96 -15.29
C ASP A 92 19.14 -2.70 -13.80
N ASP A 93 20.34 -2.17 -13.53
CA ASP A 93 20.76 -1.83 -12.18
C ASP A 93 19.90 -0.74 -11.53
N VAL A 94 19.32 0.17 -12.33
CA VAL A 94 18.46 1.24 -11.82
C VAL A 94 17.20 0.62 -11.24
N PHE A 95 16.54 -0.25 -12.00
CA PHE A 95 15.36 -0.99 -11.56
C PHE A 95 15.63 -1.78 -10.28
N MET A 96 16.74 -2.53 -10.24
CA MET A 96 17.11 -3.34 -9.08
C MET A 96 17.28 -2.50 -7.81
N ARG A 97 17.91 -1.31 -7.92
CA ARG A 97 18.08 -0.38 -6.80
C ARG A 97 16.75 0.23 -6.36
N VAL A 98 15.91 0.66 -7.32
CA VAL A 98 14.60 1.26 -7.05
C VAL A 98 13.71 0.27 -6.28
N TRP A 99 13.66 -0.99 -6.71
CA TRP A 99 12.83 -2.01 -6.05
C TRP A 99 13.34 -2.39 -4.66
N ASN A 100 14.66 -2.50 -4.50
CA ASN A 100 15.26 -2.73 -3.18
C ASN A 100 15.02 -1.55 -2.23
N TYR A 101 15.11 -0.32 -2.73
CA TYR A 101 14.82 0.88 -1.95
C TYR A 101 13.35 0.92 -1.55
N TYR A 102 12.42 0.68 -2.47
CA TYR A 102 10.98 0.57 -2.19
C TYR A 102 10.67 -0.40 -1.04
N MET A 103 11.11 -1.66 -1.15
CA MET A 103 10.80 -2.69 -0.15
C MET A 103 11.45 -2.41 1.22
N THR A 104 12.55 -1.66 1.26
CA THR A 104 13.22 -1.26 2.51
C THR A 104 12.63 0.03 3.10
N TYR A 105 12.15 0.93 2.25
CA TYR A 105 11.52 2.19 2.68
C TYR A 105 10.13 1.95 3.29
N CYS A 106 9.37 0.99 2.73
CA CYS A 106 8.03 0.66 3.19
C CYS A 106 7.97 -0.42 4.29
N GLY A 107 9.04 -1.21 4.47
CA GLY A 107 9.11 -2.32 5.42
C GLY A 107 9.84 -1.92 6.70
#